data_AF-A0A484Z9B8-F1
#
_entry.id   AF-A0A484Z9B8-F1
#
_cell.length_a   1.000
_cell.length_b   1.000
_cell.length_c   1.000
_cell.angle_alpha   90.00
_cell.angle_beta   90.00
_cell.angle_gamma   90.00
#
_symmetry.space_group_name_H-M   'P 1'
#
loop_
_entity.id
_entity.type
_entity.pdbx_description
1 polymer ?
#
loop_
_entity_poly.entity_id
_entity_poly.type
_entity_poly.pdbx_seq_one_letter_code
_entity_poly.pdbx_strand_id
1 'polypeptide(L)'
;MVDSAEKYAELEKEVTKLEAEIERLREVKGQKLSKEAQKLMDMPHRRAITKKEQADMGKLKKSVRGLVVVHPMTELGREMGLKEMTGFCKTAF
;
A
#
# COMPACT_ATOMS: atom_id res chain seq x y z
N MET A 1 43.81 16.45 13.72
CA MET A 1 43.41 15.42 12.74
C MET A 1 42.73 14.20 13.39
N VAL A 2 42.75 14.04 14.72
CA VAL A 2 42.11 12.92 15.43
C VAL A 2 40.59 13.13 15.61
N ASP A 3 40.14 14.36 15.89
CA ASP A 3 38.71 14.72 16.01
C ASP A 3 37.85 14.35 14.79
N SER A 4 38.44 14.40 13.60
CA SER A 4 37.71 14.10 12.37
C SER A 4 37.44 12.59 12.26
N ALA A 5 38.41 11.75 12.61
CA ALA A 5 38.27 10.29 12.53
C ALA A 5 37.24 9.74 13.52
N GLU A 6 37.21 10.28 14.74
CA GLU A 6 36.20 9.90 15.74
C GLU A 6 34.79 10.32 15.29
N LYS A 7 34.65 11.52 14.71
CA LYS A 7 33.39 12.00 14.16
C LYS A 7 32.90 11.18 12.97
N TYR A 8 33.80 10.74 12.07
CA TYR A 8 33.43 9.84 10.98
C TYR A 8 32.96 8.48 11.51
N ALA A 9 33.62 7.93 12.53
CA ALA A 9 33.22 6.66 13.12
C ALA A 9 31.85 6.72 13.83
N GLU A 10 31.49 7.86 14.44
CA GLU A 10 30.15 8.09 14.99
C GLU A 10 29.10 8.20 13.88
N LEU A 11 29.39 8.92 12.79
CA LEU A 11 28.49 9.03 11.65
C LEU A 11 28.26 7.68 10.96
N GLU A 12 29.26 6.83 10.83
CA GLU A 12 29.09 5.47 10.28
C GLU A 12 28.18 4.60 11.17
N LYS A 13 28.30 4.70 12.50
CA LYS A 13 27.38 4.04 13.43
C LYS A 13 25.95 4.57 13.30
N GLU A 14 25.79 5.87 13.04
CA GLU A 14 24.47 6.46 12.82
C GLU A 14 23.86 6.02 11.49
N VAL A 15 24.64 5.99 10.41
CA VAL A 15 24.21 5.49 9.09
C VAL A 15 23.74 4.04 9.19
N THR A 16 24.55 3.17 9.78
CA THR A 16 24.18 1.74 9.94
C THR A 16 22.92 1.55 10.78
N LYS A 17 22.75 2.34 11.84
CA LYS A 17 21.52 2.34 12.65
C LYS A 17 20.30 2.81 11.86
N LEU A 18 20.44 3.86 11.06
CA LEU A 18 19.36 4.37 10.22
C LEU A 18 18.99 3.39 9.11
N GLU A 19 19.96 2.73 8.49
CA GLU A 19 19.73 1.70 7.48
C GLU A 19 18.98 0.50 8.07
N ALA A 20 19.40 0.01 9.23
CA ALA A 20 18.71 -1.07 9.94
C ALA A 20 17.27 -0.69 10.31
N GLU A 21 17.05 0.56 10.72
CA GLU A 21 15.71 1.06 11.04
C GLU A 21 14.84 1.20 9.78
N ILE A 22 15.41 1.64 8.65
CA ILE A 22 14.71 1.68 7.36
C ILE A 22 14.29 0.27 6.94
N GLU A 23 15.16 -0.72 7.08
CA GLU A 23 14.85 -2.11 6.76
C GLU A 23 13.71 -2.63 7.64
N ARG A 24 13.79 -2.43 8.95
CA ARG A 24 12.73 -2.77 9.90
C ARG A 24 11.39 -2.13 9.52
N LEU A 25 11.39 -0.85 9.16
CA LEU A 25 10.17 -0.13 8.76
C LEU A 25 9.59 -0.67 7.44
N ARG A 26 10.45 -1.08 6.49
CA ARG A 26 10.03 -1.72 5.24
C ARG A 26 9.36 -3.08 5.50
N GLU A 27 9.91 -3.90 6.38
CA GLU A 27 9.31 -5.18 6.76
C GLU A 27 7.92 -5.00 7.37
N VAL A 28 7.80 -4.09 8.35
CA VAL A 28 6.51 -3.79 9.00
C VAL A 28 5.49 -3.29 7.99
N LYS A 29 5.92 -2.47 7.02
CA LYS A 29 5.06 -1.98 5.94
C LYS A 29 4.58 -3.13 5.05
N GLY A 30 5.48 -4.03 4.63
CA GLY A 30 5.14 -5.21 3.83
C GLY A 30 4.14 -6.13 4.54
N GLN A 31 4.33 -6.40 5.84
CA GLN A 31 3.40 -7.21 6.63
C GLN A 31 1.99 -6.58 6.71
N LYS A 32 1.90 -5.25 6.82
CA LYS A 32 0.61 -4.54 6.83
C LYS A 32 -0.09 -4.61 5.47
N LEU A 33 0.65 -4.36 4.38
CA LEU A 33 0.13 -4.44 3.02
C LEU A 33 -0.40 -5.84 2.71
N SER A 34 0.36 -6.88 3.07
CA SER A 34 -0.07 -8.27 2.89
C SER A 34 -1.37 -8.59 3.64
N LYS A 35 -1.52 -8.12 4.89
CA LYS A 35 -2.76 -8.29 5.68
C LYS A 35 -3.94 -7.54 5.06
N GLU A 36 -3.72 -6.36 4.50
CA GLU A 36 -4.76 -5.59 3.80
C GLU A 36 -5.15 -6.26 2.48
N ALA A 37 -4.18 -6.76 1.71
CA ALA A 37 -4.40 -7.54 0.50
C ALA A 37 -5.27 -8.77 0.79
N GLN A 38 -4.95 -9.52 1.84
CA GLN A 38 -5.74 -10.69 2.25
C GLN A 38 -7.19 -10.30 2.55
N LYS A 39 -7.42 -9.25 3.35
CA LYS A 39 -8.77 -8.77 3.68
C LYS A 39 -9.58 -8.38 2.44
N LEU A 40 -8.94 -7.81 1.42
CA LEU A 40 -9.59 -7.47 0.15
C LEU A 40 -9.88 -8.72 -0.70
N MET A 41 -8.95 -9.68 -0.72
CA MET A 41 -9.14 -10.95 -1.42
C MET A 41 -10.28 -11.77 -0.82
N ASP A 42 -10.49 -11.70 0.50
CA ASP A 42 -11.56 -12.38 1.23
C ASP A 42 -12.95 -11.76 0.98
N MET A 43 -13.04 -10.59 0.32
CA MET A 43 -14.33 -9.99 0.00
C MET A 43 -15.04 -10.74 -1.14
N PRO A 44 -16.36 -10.99 -1.03
CA PRO A 44 -17.11 -11.80 -1.98
C PRO A 44 -17.31 -11.11 -3.33
N HIS A 45 -17.42 -9.78 -3.36
CA HIS A 45 -17.68 -9.02 -4.59
C HIS A 45 -16.47 -8.17 -4.94
N ARG A 46 -15.83 -8.50 -6.06
CA ARG A 46 -14.70 -7.75 -6.61
C ARG A 46 -14.77 -7.72 -8.13
N ARG A 47 -14.56 -6.54 -8.71
CA ARG A 47 -14.46 -6.36 -10.17
C ARG A 47 -13.75 -5.06 -10.53
N ALA A 48 -13.27 -5.00 -11.77
CA ALA A 48 -12.77 -3.76 -12.35
C ALA A 48 -13.90 -2.71 -12.44
N ILE A 49 -13.55 -1.45 -12.14
CA ILE A 49 -14.43 -0.30 -12.24
C ILE A 49 -14.37 0.25 -13.66
N THR A 50 -15.51 0.31 -14.32
CA THR A 50 -15.61 0.78 -15.72
C THR A 50 -15.37 2.29 -15.80
N LYS A 51 -14.88 2.81 -16.95
CA LYS A 51 -14.59 4.25 -17.13
C LYS A 51 -15.77 5.17 -16.79
N LYS A 52 -17.02 4.74 -17.05
CA LYS A 52 -18.22 5.50 -16.69
C LYS A 52 -18.36 5.63 -15.17
N GLU A 53 -18.15 4.52 -14.47
CA GLU A 53 -18.17 4.48 -13.01
C GLU A 53 -16.99 5.24 -12.38
N GLN A 54 -15.84 5.28 -13.07
CA GLN A 54 -14.71 6.12 -12.66
C GLN A 54 -15.04 7.61 -12.74
N ALA A 55 -15.83 8.02 -13.73
CA ALA A 55 -16.34 9.40 -13.83
C ALA A 55 -17.36 9.70 -12.73
N ASP A 56 -18.23 8.72 -12.40
CA ASP A 56 -19.30 8.86 -11.41
C ASP A 56 -18.97 8.26 -10.03
N MET A 57 -17.70 8.32 -9.61
CA MET A 57 -17.24 7.69 -8.35
C MET A 57 -18.02 8.16 -7.11
N GLY A 58 -18.50 9.41 -7.10
CA GLY A 58 -19.33 9.93 -6.01
C GLY A 58 -20.66 9.17 -5.89
N LYS A 59 -21.33 8.92 -7.02
CA LYS A 59 -22.58 8.14 -7.06
C LYS A 59 -22.31 6.69 -6.68
N LEU A 60 -21.25 6.08 -7.23
CA LEU A 60 -20.90 4.70 -6.94
C LEU A 60 -20.59 4.47 -5.46
N LYS A 61 -19.76 5.32 -4.83
CA LYS A 61 -19.44 5.21 -3.39
C LYS A 61 -20.67 5.45 -2.49
N LYS A 62 -21.63 6.26 -2.94
CA LYS A 62 -22.87 6.50 -2.20
C LYS A 62 -23.84 5.31 -2.29
N SER A 63 -23.96 4.70 -3.47
CA SER A 63 -24.80 3.51 -3.69
C SER A 63 -24.21 2.26 -3.01
N VAL A 64 -22.89 2.12 -3.04
CA VAL A 64 -22.16 0.95 -2.53
C VAL A 64 -21.39 1.34 -1.27
N ARG A 65 -22.11 1.38 -0.15
CA ARG A 65 -21.51 1.78 1.13
C ARG A 65 -20.45 0.75 1.55
N GLY A 66 -19.23 1.24 1.77
CA GLY A 66 -18.09 0.37 2.11
C GLY A 66 -17.35 -0.20 0.90
N LEU A 67 -17.56 0.36 -0.31
CA LEU A 67 -16.71 0.09 -1.46
C LEU A 67 -15.27 0.55 -1.21
N VAL A 68 -14.33 -0.39 -1.30
CA VAL A 68 -12.89 -0.11 -1.32
C VAL A 68 -12.40 -0.13 -2.75
N VAL A 69 -11.63 0.87 -3.17
CA VAL A 69 -11.10 0.97 -4.53
C VAL A 69 -9.58 0.97 -4.49
N VAL A 70 -8.97 0.06 -5.26
CA VAL A 70 -7.52 -0.05 -5.39
C VAL A 70 -7.12 0.24 -6.83
N HIS A 71 -6.12 1.09 -7.00
CA HIS A 71 -5.59 1.46 -8.30
C HIS A 71 -4.35 0.60 -8.64
N PRO A 72 -4.13 0.18 -9.90
CA PRO A 72 -3.04 -0.72 -10.29
C PRO A 72 -1.65 -0.18 -9.94
N MET A 73 -1.48 1.14 -9.99
CA MET A 73 -0.18 1.77 -9.70
C MET A 73 0.15 1.92 -8.20
N THR A 74 -0.80 1.69 -7.29
CA THR A 74 -0.50 1.75 -5.84
C THR A 74 0.36 0.57 -5.42
N GLU A 75 1.08 0.68 -4.32
CA GLU A 75 1.92 -0.42 -3.81
C GLU A 75 1.11 -1.69 -3.60
N LEU A 76 -0.07 -1.56 -2.97
CA LEU A 76 -1.03 -2.65 -2.80
C LEU A 76 -1.52 -3.20 -4.14
N GLY A 77 -1.85 -2.34 -5.11
CA GLY A 77 -2.30 -2.77 -6.43
C GLY A 77 -1.23 -3.53 -7.22
N ARG A 78 0.03 -3.11 -7.10
CA ARG A 78 1.19 -3.79 -7.70
C ARG A 78 1.43 -5.14 -7.05
N GLU A 79 1.40 -5.20 -5.72
CA GLU A 79 1.57 -6.45 -4.95
C GLU A 79 0.44 -7.46 -5.26
N MET A 80 -0.79 -6.99 -5.39
CA MET A 80 -1.94 -7.80 -5.78
C MET A 80 -2.01 -8.13 -7.29
N GLY A 81 -1.10 -7.60 -8.12
CA GLY A 81 -1.07 -7.84 -9.55
C GLY A 81 -2.25 -7.23 -10.33
N LEU A 82 -2.87 -6.18 -9.81
CA LEU A 82 -4.00 -5.51 -10.46
C LEU A 82 -3.52 -4.76 -11.70
N LYS A 83 -4.22 -4.95 -12.84
CA LYS A 83 -3.95 -4.22 -14.09
C LYS A 83 -4.87 -3.02 -14.28
N GLU A 84 -6.04 -3.07 -13.68
CA GLU A 84 -7.08 -2.05 -13.79
C GLU A 84 -7.56 -1.64 -12.40
N MET A 85 -8.19 -0.46 -12.31
CA MET A 85 -8.75 0.00 -11.05
C MET A 85 -9.87 -0.93 -10.60
N THR A 86 -9.69 -1.57 -9.46
CA THR A 86 -10.54 -2.66 -8.98
C THR A 86 -11.26 -2.24 -7.72
N GLY A 87 -12.57 -2.49 -7.69
CA GLY A 87 -13.39 -2.31 -6.51
C GLY A 87 -13.53 -3.63 -5.73
N PHE A 88 -13.60 -3.52 -4.41
CA PHE A 88 -13.85 -4.62 -3.47
C PHE A 88 -14.98 -4.21 -2.52
N CYS A 89 -15.96 -5.08 -2.32
CA CYS A 89 -17.04 -4.82 -1.38
C CYS A 89 -17.65 -6.12 -0.83
N LYS A 90 -18.33 -5.99 0.31
CA LYS A 90 -19.14 -7.07 0.90
C LYS A 90 -20.49 -7.24 0.22
N THR A 91 -20.98 -6.20 -0.46
CA THR A 91 -22.24 -6.21 -1.22
C THR A 91 -21.96 -6.18 -2.71
N ALA A 92 -22.84 -6.77 -3.52
CA ALA A 92 -22.73 -6.72 -4.97
C ALA A 92 -22.83 -5.28 -5.48
N PHE A 93 -22.03 -4.97 -6.52
CA PHE A 93 -22.05 -3.69 -7.21
C PHE A 93 -21.58 -3.81 -8.65
#